data_AF-A0A7W0Y6H9-F1
#
_entry.id   AF-A0A7W0Y6H9-F1
#
_cell.length_a   1.000
_cell.length_b   1.000
_cell.length_c   1.000
_cell.angle_alpha   90.00
_cell.angle_beta   90.00
_cell.angle_gamma   90.00
#
_symmetry.space_group_name_H-M   'P 1'
#
loop_
_entity.id
_entity.type
_entity.pdbx_description
1 polymer ?
#
loop_
_entity_poly.entity_id
_entity_poly.type
_entity_poly.pdbx_seq_one_letter_code
_entity_poly.pdbx_strand_id
1 'polypeptide(L)'
;SLKLANLPAAPPGDDPVAMPPRAQAVVEALDRYVALADADDPDVGGMKFLAGNALARYRQPEALPRLEEVVRAHRDHETAEYAVNILLDVLLRQNRIAEAKILVDDLLADAAFLVGRDELRKTLEDLRARLLANE
;
A
#
# COMPACT_ATOMS: atom_id res chain seq x y z
N SER A 1 -15.85 7.89 8.26
CA SER A 1 -14.83 7.22 7.42
C SER A 1 -15.18 7.30 5.95
N LEU A 2 -14.31 7.87 5.13
CA LEU A 2 -14.42 7.84 3.67
C LEU A 2 -14.31 6.37 3.21
N LYS A 3 -15.43 5.77 2.80
CA LYS A 3 -15.43 4.40 2.28
C LYS A 3 -15.10 4.44 0.78
N LEU A 4 -13.86 4.10 0.42
CA LEU A 4 -13.46 3.85 -0.97
C LEU A 4 -14.31 2.76 -1.66
N ALA A 5 -15.07 1.98 -0.89
CA ALA A 5 -16.02 0.96 -1.35
C ALA A 5 -17.07 1.47 -2.35
N ASN A 6 -17.32 2.79 -2.43
CA ASN A 6 -18.24 3.38 -3.40
C ASN A 6 -17.58 3.80 -4.73
N LEU A 7 -16.28 3.55 -4.91
CA LEU A 7 -15.62 3.70 -6.20
C LEU A 7 -15.91 2.49 -7.09
N PRO A 8 -16.28 2.69 -8.37
CA PRO A 8 -16.53 1.57 -9.28
C PRO A 8 -15.29 0.66 -9.34
N ALA A 9 -15.51 -0.65 -9.35
CA ALA A 9 -14.42 -1.61 -9.44
C ALA A 9 -13.68 -1.43 -10.77
N ALA A 10 -12.35 -1.53 -10.74
CA ALA A 10 -11.57 -1.67 -11.96
C ALA A 10 -11.93 -3.00 -12.64
N PRO A 11 -11.93 -3.06 -13.98
CA PRO A 11 -12.06 -4.34 -14.67
C PRO A 11 -10.87 -5.26 -14.31
N PRO A 12 -11.03 -6.58 -14.43
CA PRO A 12 -9.96 -7.54 -14.19
C PRO A 12 -8.77 -7.31 -15.15
N GLY A 13 -7.58 -7.74 -14.73
CA GLY A 13 -6.32 -7.59 -15.47
C GLY A 13 -5.23 -6.89 -14.65
N ASP A 14 -4.03 -6.84 -15.23
CA ASP A 14 -2.82 -6.32 -14.58
C ASP A 14 -2.33 -4.97 -15.15
N ASP A 15 -2.86 -4.57 -16.30
CA ASP A 15 -2.51 -3.30 -16.94
C ASP A 15 -3.20 -2.09 -16.27
N PRO A 16 -2.53 -0.93 -16.23
CA PRO A 16 -3.14 0.32 -15.79
C PRO A 16 -4.46 0.59 -16.51
N VAL A 17 -5.47 1.01 -15.76
CA VAL A 17 -6.78 1.39 -16.32
C VAL A 17 -7.11 2.81 -15.95
N ALA A 18 -7.75 3.53 -16.88
CA ALA A 18 -8.15 4.90 -16.63
C ALA A 18 -8.99 5.01 -15.35
N MET A 19 -8.54 5.84 -14.43
CA MET A 19 -9.30 6.14 -13.23
C MET A 19 -10.58 6.91 -13.61
N PRO A 20 -11.75 6.57 -13.07
CA PRO A 20 -12.96 7.36 -13.27
C PRO A 20 -12.79 8.74 -12.62
N PRO A 21 -13.49 9.80 -13.11
CA PRO A 21 -13.36 11.16 -12.61
C PRO A 21 -13.52 11.28 -11.08
N ARG A 22 -14.43 10.49 -10.50
CA ARG A 22 -14.63 10.45 -9.03
C ARG A 22 -13.38 9.96 -8.28
N ALA A 23 -12.70 8.94 -8.78
CA ALA A 23 -11.50 8.41 -8.13
C ALA A 23 -10.34 9.39 -8.23
N GLN A 24 -10.17 10.04 -9.39
CA GLN A 24 -9.18 11.11 -9.57
C GLN A 24 -9.42 12.26 -8.60
N ALA A 25 -10.67 12.74 -8.49
CA ALA A 25 -11.05 13.81 -7.57
C ALA A 25 -10.81 13.44 -6.10
N VAL A 26 -11.00 12.17 -5.72
CA VAL A 26 -10.68 11.69 -4.37
C VAL A 26 -9.18 11.75 -4.11
N VAL A 27 -8.34 11.24 -5.02
CA VAL A 27 -6.88 11.30 -4.88
C VAL A 27 -6.42 12.76 -4.78
N GLU A 28 -6.91 13.62 -5.66
CA GLU A 28 -6.56 15.05 -5.65
C GLU A 28 -6.98 15.74 -4.35
N ALA A 29 -8.17 15.45 -3.81
CA ALA A 29 -8.62 16.02 -2.55
C ALA A 29 -7.76 15.57 -1.36
N LEU A 30 -7.36 14.29 -1.33
CA LEU A 30 -6.46 13.74 -0.31
C LEU A 30 -5.07 14.36 -0.39
N ASP A 31 -4.54 14.54 -1.61
CA ASP A 31 -3.24 15.19 -1.83
C ASP A 31 -3.25 16.65 -1.37
N ARG A 32 -4.35 17.37 -1.66
CA ARG A 32 -4.54 18.75 -1.19
C ARG A 32 -4.63 18.83 0.33
N TYR A 33 -5.30 17.88 0.98
CA TYR A 33 -5.33 17.80 2.44
C TYR A 33 -3.92 17.69 3.00
N VAL A 34 -3.15 16.70 2.53
CA VAL A 34 -1.78 16.44 3.00
C VAL A 34 -0.86 17.64 2.78
N ALA A 35 -1.04 18.39 1.69
CA ALA A 35 -0.25 19.59 1.40
C ALA A 35 -0.53 20.77 2.34
N LEU A 36 -1.71 20.80 2.99
CA LEU A 36 -2.14 21.88 3.90
C LEU A 36 -2.05 21.47 5.37
N ALA A 37 -1.95 20.18 5.65
CA ALA A 37 -1.90 19.63 6.99
C ALA A 37 -0.60 20.03 7.71
N ASP A 38 -0.70 20.17 9.04
CA ASP A 38 0.46 20.34 9.89
C ASP A 38 1.31 19.05 9.91
N ALA A 39 2.60 19.20 10.22
CA ALA A 39 3.54 18.08 10.15
C ALA A 39 3.21 16.95 11.15
N ASP A 40 2.51 17.27 12.24
CA ASP A 40 2.08 16.35 13.31
C ASP A 40 0.60 15.94 13.20
N ASP A 41 -0.08 16.30 12.12
CA ASP A 41 -1.47 15.90 11.90
C ASP A 41 -1.58 14.36 11.81
N PRO A 42 -2.32 13.73 12.76
CA PRO A 42 -2.42 12.27 12.82
C PRO A 42 -3.12 11.65 11.61
N ASP A 43 -3.92 12.42 10.87
CA ASP A 43 -4.67 11.92 9.72
C ASP A 43 -3.80 11.80 8.46
N VAL A 44 -2.63 12.44 8.39
CA VAL A 44 -1.76 12.47 7.20
C VAL A 44 -1.40 11.06 6.73
N GLY A 45 -1.04 10.16 7.65
CA GLY A 45 -0.71 8.77 7.30
C GLY A 45 -1.89 8.03 6.67
N GLY A 46 -3.09 8.24 7.21
CA GLY A 46 -4.34 7.70 6.67
C GLY A 46 -4.68 8.26 5.28
N MET A 47 -4.53 9.57 5.07
CA MET A 47 -4.84 10.21 3.79
C MET A 47 -3.88 9.76 2.68
N LYS A 48 -2.58 9.67 2.97
CA LYS A 48 -1.59 9.13 2.03
C LYS A 48 -1.89 7.68 1.66
N PHE A 49 -2.26 6.85 2.64
CA PHE A 49 -2.68 5.47 2.40
C PHE A 49 -3.91 5.39 1.48
N LEU A 50 -4.95 6.17 1.76
CA LEU A 50 -6.18 6.16 0.95
C LEU A 50 -5.92 6.57 -0.50
N ALA A 51 -5.04 7.55 -0.72
CA ALA A 51 -4.63 7.97 -2.06
C ALA A 51 -3.86 6.85 -2.79
N GLY A 52 -2.86 6.24 -2.12
CA GLY A 52 -2.10 5.11 -2.66
C GLY A 52 -2.97 3.89 -2.98
N ASN A 53 -3.91 3.55 -2.10
CA ASN A 53 -4.86 2.46 -2.31
C ASN A 53 -5.80 2.73 -3.49
N ALA A 54 -6.31 3.96 -3.63
CA ALA A 54 -7.13 4.34 -4.78
C ALA A 54 -6.36 4.18 -6.10
N LEU A 55 -5.09 4.57 -6.14
CA LEU A 55 -4.21 4.37 -7.30
C LEU A 55 -3.96 2.87 -7.58
N ALA A 56 -3.69 2.08 -6.54
CA ALA A 56 -3.48 0.62 -6.65
C ALA A 56 -4.71 -0.11 -7.21
N ARG A 57 -5.92 0.32 -6.81
CA ARG A 57 -7.19 -0.22 -7.32
C ARG A 57 -7.31 -0.10 -8.83
N TYR A 58 -6.78 0.96 -9.42
CA TYR A 58 -6.77 1.20 -10.87
C TYR A 58 -5.42 0.91 -11.52
N ARG A 59 -4.52 0.22 -10.78
CA ARG A 59 -3.20 -0.22 -11.25
C ARG A 59 -2.36 0.92 -11.81
N GLN A 60 -2.49 2.10 -11.21
CA GLN A 60 -1.68 3.25 -11.60
C GLN A 60 -0.23 3.06 -11.12
N PRO A 61 0.77 3.40 -11.94
CA PRO A 61 2.19 3.20 -11.58
C PRO A 61 2.60 3.99 -10.33
N GLU A 62 1.96 5.12 -10.05
CA GLU A 62 2.21 5.98 -8.90
C GLU A 62 1.79 5.34 -7.56
N ALA A 63 1.01 4.25 -7.59
CA ALA A 63 0.55 3.57 -6.38
C ALA A 63 1.73 3.06 -5.54
N LEU A 64 2.73 2.48 -6.18
CA LEU A 64 3.86 1.83 -5.53
C LEU A 64 4.70 2.80 -4.69
N PRO A 65 5.27 3.89 -5.25
CA PRO A 65 6.06 4.84 -4.45
C PRO A 65 5.24 5.50 -3.33
N ARG A 66 3.93 5.67 -3.50
CA ARG A 66 3.05 6.24 -2.47
C ARG A 66 2.82 5.27 -1.31
N LEU A 67 2.62 3.99 -1.60
CA LEU A 67 2.45 2.97 -0.56
C LEU A 67 3.76 2.72 0.19
N GLU A 68 4.90 2.73 -0.51
CA GLU A 68 6.24 2.67 0.11
C GLU A 68 6.46 3.83 1.08
N GLU A 69 6.05 5.05 0.70
CA GLU A 69 6.13 6.21 1.58
C GLU A 69 5.33 6.01 2.87
N VAL A 70 4.11 5.47 2.78
CA VAL A 70 3.28 5.18 3.97
C VAL A 70 3.98 4.20 4.89
N VAL A 71 4.50 3.09 4.35
CA VAL A 71 5.21 2.08 5.15
C VAL A 71 6.48 2.64 5.79
N ARG A 72 7.18 3.57 5.13
CA ARG A 72 8.42 4.16 5.64
C ARG A 72 8.18 5.28 6.66
N ALA A 73 7.23 6.19 6.39
CA ALA A 73 7.04 7.42 7.14
C ALA A 73 6.01 7.30 8.26
N HIS A 74 5.12 6.30 8.20
CA HIS A 74 4.02 6.12 9.14
C HIS A 74 4.02 4.70 9.73
N ARG A 75 5.20 4.17 10.06
CA ARG A 75 5.45 2.79 10.54
C ARG A 75 4.53 2.37 11.70
N ASP A 76 4.26 3.30 12.59
CA ASP A 76 3.46 3.17 13.81
C ASP A 76 1.95 3.29 13.58
N HIS A 77 1.53 3.85 12.44
CA HIS A 77 0.13 4.02 12.10
C HIS A 77 -0.51 2.68 11.69
N GLU A 78 -1.78 2.47 12.05
CA GLU A 78 -2.53 1.25 11.71
C GLU A 78 -2.60 0.96 10.20
N THR A 79 -2.49 2.00 9.37
CA THR A 79 -2.52 1.87 7.91
C THR A 79 -1.24 1.30 7.30
N ALA A 80 -0.14 1.25 8.04
CA ALA A 80 1.11 0.73 7.50
C ALA A 80 1.03 -0.78 7.20
N GLU A 81 0.34 -1.56 8.05
CA GLU A 81 0.08 -2.98 7.79
C GLU A 81 -0.76 -3.16 6.51
N TYR A 82 -1.84 -2.39 6.38
CA TYR A 82 -2.68 -2.45 5.17
C TYR A 82 -1.90 -2.01 3.93
N ALA A 83 -1.01 -1.02 4.05
CA ALA A 83 -0.17 -0.55 2.96
C ALA A 83 0.82 -1.64 2.50
N VAL A 84 1.45 -2.37 3.44
CA VAL A 84 2.33 -3.51 3.12
C VAL A 84 1.60 -4.56 2.28
N ASN A 85 0.39 -4.95 2.70
CA ASN A 85 -0.37 -5.98 1.99
C ASN A 85 -0.69 -5.56 0.54
N ILE A 86 -1.09 -4.30 0.34
CA ILE A 86 -1.35 -3.77 -1.01
C ILE A 86 -0.04 -3.67 -1.81
N LEU A 87 1.04 -3.20 -1.19
CA LEU A 87 2.34 -3.05 -1.85
C LEU A 87 2.87 -4.39 -2.35
N LEU A 88 2.80 -5.45 -1.54
CA LEU A 88 3.17 -6.81 -1.93
C LEU A 88 2.31 -7.32 -3.08
N ASP A 89 0.99 -7.13 -3.01
CA ASP A 89 0.08 -7.52 -4.10
C ASP A 89 0.40 -6.78 -5.42
N VAL A 90 0.70 -5.48 -5.36
CA VAL A 90 1.13 -4.70 -6.54
C VAL A 90 2.44 -5.25 -7.12
N LEU A 91 3.44 -5.50 -6.28
CA LEU A 91 4.74 -6.04 -6.71
C LEU A 91 4.58 -7.41 -7.39
N LEU A 92 3.80 -8.30 -6.78
CA LEU A 92 3.57 -9.66 -7.30
C LEU A 92 2.81 -9.63 -8.62
N ARG A 93 1.77 -8.79 -8.76
CA ARG A 93 1.02 -8.63 -10.03
C ARG A 93 1.89 -8.07 -11.15
N GLN A 94 2.86 -7.23 -10.82
CA GLN A 94 3.83 -6.70 -11.78
C GLN A 94 5.01 -7.65 -12.06
N ASN A 95 4.98 -8.88 -11.53
CA ASN A 95 6.08 -9.85 -11.61
C ASN A 95 7.43 -9.30 -11.07
N ARG A 96 7.38 -8.34 -10.14
CA ARG A 96 8.55 -7.73 -9.49
C ARG A 96 8.98 -8.57 -8.29
N ILE A 97 9.26 -9.85 -8.55
CA ILE A 97 9.50 -10.88 -7.53
C ILE A 97 10.72 -10.56 -6.66
N ALA A 98 11.80 -10.05 -7.25
CA ALA A 98 13.01 -9.68 -6.52
C ALA A 98 12.73 -8.58 -5.48
N GLU A 99 11.93 -7.59 -5.84
CA GLU A 99 11.58 -6.47 -4.97
C GLU A 99 10.60 -6.89 -3.87
N ALA A 100 9.67 -7.79 -4.19
CA ALA A 100 8.82 -8.42 -3.17
C ALA A 100 9.64 -9.20 -2.13
N LYS A 101 10.68 -9.93 -2.55
CA LYS A 101 11.60 -10.64 -1.63
C LYS A 101 12.32 -9.68 -0.69
N ILE A 102 12.90 -8.61 -1.24
CA ILE A 102 13.60 -7.58 -0.46
C ILE A 102 12.65 -6.98 0.57
N LEU A 103 11.45 -6.57 0.16
CA LEU A 103 10.46 -6.00 1.06
C LEU A 103 10.06 -6.96 2.19
N VAL A 104 9.83 -8.24 1.86
CA VAL A 104 9.47 -9.26 2.86
C VAL A 104 10.61 -9.45 3.87
N ASP A 105 11.85 -9.57 3.40
CA ASP A 105 13.02 -9.75 4.26
C ASP A 105 13.25 -8.54 5.16
N ASP A 106 13.13 -7.32 4.62
CA ASP A 106 13.27 -6.07 5.37
C ASP A 106 12.21 -5.95 6.48
N LEU A 107 10.95 -6.29 6.18
CA LEU A 107 9.86 -6.23 7.15
C LEU A 107 9.98 -7.30 8.23
N LEU A 108 10.43 -8.51 7.89
CA LEU A 108 10.70 -9.57 8.86
C LEU A 108 11.88 -9.26 9.78
N ALA A 109 12.87 -8.50 9.29
CA ALA A 109 13.98 -8.02 10.08
C ALA A 109 13.59 -6.86 11.03
N ASP A 110 12.51 -6.13 10.73
CA ASP A 110 12.02 -5.05 11.60
C ASP A 110 11.10 -5.57 12.71
N ALA A 111 11.73 -6.03 13.79
CA ALA A 111 11.01 -6.50 14.97
C ALA A 111 10.07 -5.45 15.59
N ALA A 112 10.41 -4.16 15.51
CA ALA A 112 9.63 -3.08 16.10
C ALA A 112 8.33 -2.83 15.32
N PHE A 113 8.41 -2.85 13.98
CA PHE A 113 7.23 -2.75 13.11
C PHE A 113 6.23 -3.89 13.32
N LEU A 114 6.73 -5.09 13.62
CA LEU A 114 5.91 -6.28 13.79
C LEU A 114 5.35 -6.47 15.21
N VAL A 115 5.63 -5.57 16.15
CA VAL A 115 5.04 -5.65 17.50
C VAL A 115 3.51 -5.50 17.39
N GLY A 116 2.78 -6.53 17.85
CA GLY A 116 1.33 -6.56 17.80
C GLY A 116 0.74 -6.88 16.41
N ARG A 117 1.57 -7.27 15.43
CA ARG A 117 1.16 -7.61 14.05
C ARG A 117 1.49 -9.06 13.70
N ASP A 118 1.02 -9.98 14.55
CA ASP A 118 1.36 -11.40 14.44
C ASP A 118 0.84 -12.05 13.16
N GLU A 119 -0.37 -11.66 12.71
CA GLU A 119 -0.93 -12.13 11.43
C GLU A 119 -0.13 -11.62 10.22
N LEU A 120 0.34 -10.37 10.26
CA LEU A 120 1.23 -9.85 9.23
C LEU A 120 2.55 -10.60 9.22
N ARG A 121 3.17 -10.83 10.39
CA ARG A 121 4.40 -11.61 10.51
C ARG A 121 4.24 -12.99 9.86
N LYS A 122 3.19 -13.71 10.23
CA LYS A 122 2.89 -15.03 9.66
C LYS A 122 2.71 -14.98 8.14
N THR A 123 1.97 -13.98 7.64
CA THR A 123 1.76 -13.78 6.20
C THR A 123 3.08 -13.55 5.47
N LEU A 124 3.99 -12.75 6.05
CA LEU A 124 5.31 -12.49 5.47
C LEU A 124 6.19 -13.75 5.49
N GLU A 125 6.18 -14.54 6.56
CA GLU A 125 6.91 -15.82 6.66
C GLU A 125 6.42 -16.84 5.61
N ASP A 126 5.10 -17.00 5.49
CA ASP A 126 4.47 -17.87 4.49
C ASP A 126 4.82 -17.42 3.07
N LEU A 127 4.78 -16.11 2.81
CA LEU A 127 5.13 -15.55 1.52
C LEU A 127 6.62 -15.76 1.20
N ARG A 128 7.51 -15.53 2.16
CA ARG A 128 8.95 -15.77 2.02
C ARG A 128 9.23 -17.22 1.60
N ALA A 129 8.63 -18.18 2.29
CA ALA A 129 8.79 -19.61 1.98
C ALA A 129 8.34 -19.93 0.55
N ARG A 130 7.21 -19.39 0.11
CA ARG A 130 6.72 -19.56 -1.27
C ARG A 130 7.63 -18.92 -2.31
N LEU A 131 8.20 -17.75 -2.02
CA LEU A 131 9.08 -17.03 -2.94
C LEU A 131 10.44 -17.73 -3.12
N LEU A 132 10.91 -18.45 -2.12
CA LEU A 132 12.13 -19.27 -2.19
C LEU A 132 11.89 -20.62 -2.88
N ALA A 133 10.72 -21.23 -2.71
CA ALA A 133 10.39 -22.52 -3.33
C ALA A 133 10.20 -22.45 -4.86
N ASN A 134 10.04 -21.24 -5.41
CA ASN A 134 9.84 -20.99 -6.84
C ASN A 134 11.12 -20.44 -7.54
N GLU A 135 12.29 -20.58 -6.92
CA GLU A 135 13.62 -20.38 -7.54
C GLU A 135 14.12 -21.66 -8.22
#